data_AF-A0A946CQL4-F1
#
_entry.id   AF-A0A946CQL4-F1
#
_cell.length_a   1.000
_cell.length_b   1.000
_cell.length_c   1.000
_cell.angle_alpha   90.00
_cell.angle_beta   90.00
_cell.angle_gamma   90.00
#
_symmetry.space_group_name_H-M   'P 1'
#
loop_
_entity.id
_entity.type
_entity.pdbx_description
1 polymer ?
#
loop_
_entity_poly.entity_id
_entity_poly.type
_entity_poly.pdbx_seq_one_letter_code
_entity_poly.pdbx_strand_id
1 'polypeptide(L)'
;AIAHNGNLTNAYAIRTSLVERGCIFQSTSDTEAFIHLIAISKGTNVVERVIDALRQVEGAYSLVAMTREKLIGVRDPMGVRPLVLGRIDDSYVLASETCALDINGAEFVRDVAPGELIVIDKNGVNSFTPFVPQPTKFCIFEYIYFARPDSNVDGLNVYQVRKEIGAELARESGIEADVVVPVPDSGVPAAIGYAEESGIPFELGIIRNHYVGRTFIEPTQQIRNLGVKLKHNANGQYLKDKRVVLIDDSIVRGTTSMKIVDMVRAAGAKEVHMRISSPPITHSCFYGIDTPESSELLASRMSVEEMGKAIGADTLSFISFDGLYRAVGHEGRNPDMPQYCDACFSGEYPIRLTDREAGPAPTQLSLLKTRG
;
A
#
# COMPACT_ATOMS: atom_id res chain seq x y z
N ALA A 1 -23.60 5.65 10.00
CA ALA A 1 -22.76 5.52 8.80
C ALA A 1 -21.45 4.85 9.19
N ILE A 2 -20.79 4.17 8.25
CA ILE A 2 -19.52 3.50 8.50
C ILE A 2 -18.64 3.58 7.25
N ALA A 3 -17.35 3.76 7.43
CA ALA A 3 -16.32 3.75 6.40
C ALA A 3 -15.15 2.91 6.90
N HIS A 4 -14.56 2.11 6.01
CA HIS A 4 -13.55 1.12 6.32
C HIS A 4 -12.43 1.20 5.29
N ASN A 5 -11.20 1.26 5.78
CA ASN A 5 -9.98 1.07 5.01
C ASN A 5 -9.30 -0.22 5.47
N GLY A 6 -9.13 -1.19 4.58
CA GLY A 6 -8.55 -2.50 4.87
C GLY A 6 -9.33 -3.62 4.20
N ASN A 7 -9.15 -4.85 4.67
CA ASN A 7 -9.82 -6.03 4.15
C ASN A 7 -9.98 -7.09 5.26
N LEU A 8 -11.15 -7.69 5.35
CA LEU A 8 -11.44 -8.76 6.29
C LEU A 8 -11.05 -10.11 5.67
N THR A 9 -10.28 -10.90 6.41
CA THR A 9 -9.81 -12.22 5.99
C THR A 9 -10.79 -13.34 6.32
N ASN A 10 -11.87 -13.01 7.04
CA ASN A 10 -12.98 -13.91 7.36
C ASN A 10 -14.35 -13.34 6.96
N ALA A 11 -14.40 -12.38 6.02
CA ALA A 11 -15.64 -11.76 5.56
C ALA A 11 -16.64 -12.78 4.99
N TYR A 12 -16.16 -13.79 4.26
CA TYR A 12 -17.02 -14.82 3.69
C TYR A 12 -17.61 -15.73 4.77
N ALA A 13 -16.78 -16.17 5.72
CA ALA A 13 -17.25 -16.93 6.88
C ALA A 13 -18.32 -16.16 7.68
N ILE A 14 -18.08 -14.87 7.94
CA ILE A 14 -19.03 -13.98 8.64
C ILE A 14 -20.33 -13.83 7.84
N ARG A 15 -20.23 -13.55 6.54
CA ARG A 15 -21.40 -13.40 5.67
C ARG A 15 -22.26 -14.66 5.65
N THR A 16 -21.62 -15.83 5.54
CA THR A 16 -22.32 -17.12 5.55
C THR A 16 -23.08 -17.31 6.86
N SER A 17 -22.42 -17.10 8.01
CA SER A 17 -23.06 -17.21 9.33
C SER A 17 -24.22 -16.21 9.52
N LEU A 18 -24.07 -14.98 9.02
CA LEU A 18 -25.12 -13.96 9.10
C LEU A 18 -26.32 -14.28 8.19
N VAL A 19 -26.09 -14.79 6.98
CA VAL A 19 -27.14 -15.21 6.05
C VAL A 19 -27.93 -16.39 6.61
N GLU A 20 -27.27 -17.36 7.24
CA GLU A 20 -27.94 -18.47 7.95
C GLU A 20 -28.87 -17.99 9.07
N ARG A 21 -28.54 -16.83 9.66
CA ARG A 21 -29.36 -16.15 10.68
C ARG A 21 -30.43 -15.21 10.07
N GLY A 22 -30.59 -15.20 8.76
CA GLY A 22 -31.59 -14.42 8.03
C GLY A 22 -31.17 -13.00 7.65
N CYS A 23 -29.88 -12.63 7.76
CA CYS A 23 -29.41 -11.33 7.28
C CYS A 23 -29.35 -11.33 5.74
N ILE A 24 -29.80 -10.23 5.13
CA ILE A 24 -29.74 -10.02 3.68
C ILE A 24 -28.70 -8.96 3.39
N PHE A 25 -27.67 -9.33 2.62
CA PHE A 25 -26.64 -8.42 2.14
C PHE A 25 -27.03 -7.80 0.80
N GLN A 26 -26.83 -6.51 0.67
CA GLN A 26 -27.11 -5.72 -0.53
C GLN A 26 -25.83 -5.47 -1.36
N SER A 27 -24.66 -5.68 -0.78
CA SER A 27 -23.36 -5.47 -1.41
C SER A 27 -22.41 -6.66 -1.19
N THR A 28 -21.24 -6.57 -1.80
CA THR A 28 -20.10 -7.47 -1.56
C THR A 28 -19.01 -6.78 -0.72
N SER A 29 -19.31 -5.64 -0.10
CA SER A 29 -18.35 -4.89 0.71
C SER A 29 -18.25 -5.47 2.11
N ASP A 30 -17.02 -5.66 2.59
CA ASP A 30 -16.71 -6.02 3.98
C ASP A 30 -17.33 -5.04 4.99
N THR A 31 -17.53 -3.78 4.59
CA THR A 31 -18.18 -2.76 5.42
C THR A 31 -19.57 -3.19 5.87
N GLU A 32 -20.32 -3.90 5.03
CA GLU A 32 -21.67 -4.37 5.34
C GLU A 32 -21.66 -5.48 6.42
N ALA A 33 -20.58 -6.27 6.50
CA ALA A 33 -20.42 -7.26 7.55
C ALA A 33 -20.39 -6.60 8.94
N PHE A 34 -19.64 -5.50 9.09
CA PHE A 34 -19.64 -4.71 10.34
C PHE A 34 -21.04 -4.20 10.69
N ILE A 35 -21.79 -3.68 9.72
CA ILE A 35 -23.15 -3.16 9.95
C ILE A 35 -24.05 -4.26 10.52
N HIS A 36 -24.06 -5.43 9.88
CA HIS A 36 -24.87 -6.55 10.33
C HIS A 36 -24.46 -7.01 11.73
N LEU A 37 -23.16 -7.23 11.98
CA LEU A 37 -22.64 -7.65 13.29
C LEU A 37 -23.02 -6.66 14.41
N ILE A 38 -22.89 -5.36 14.16
CA ILE A 38 -23.28 -4.32 15.12
C ILE A 38 -24.80 -4.36 15.38
N ALA A 39 -25.61 -4.56 14.34
CA ALA A 39 -27.07 -4.55 14.45
C ALA A 39 -27.61 -5.72 15.27
N ILE A 40 -27.01 -6.91 15.17
CA ILE A 40 -27.42 -8.11 15.90
C ILE A 40 -26.80 -8.25 17.30
N SER A 41 -25.85 -7.37 17.63
CA SER A 41 -25.14 -7.43 18.91
C SER A 41 -26.09 -7.19 20.09
N LYS A 42 -25.86 -7.93 21.18
CA LYS A 42 -26.59 -7.79 22.45
C LYS A 42 -26.03 -6.69 23.36
N GLY A 43 -25.01 -5.94 22.91
CA GLY A 43 -24.43 -4.83 23.67
C GLY A 43 -25.47 -3.79 24.07
N THR A 44 -25.31 -3.23 25.27
CA THR A 44 -26.29 -2.30 25.87
C THR A 44 -26.26 -0.92 25.23
N ASN A 45 -25.10 -0.53 24.71
CA ASN A 45 -24.87 0.73 24.03
C ASN A 45 -24.09 0.54 22.72
N VAL A 46 -24.02 1.59 21.88
CA VAL A 46 -23.40 1.48 20.56
C VAL A 46 -21.91 1.13 20.60
N VAL A 47 -21.17 1.61 21.61
CA VAL A 47 -19.74 1.33 21.74
C VAL A 47 -19.51 -0.15 22.05
N GLU A 48 -20.29 -0.71 22.97
CA GLU A 48 -20.26 -2.16 23.25
C GLU A 48 -20.62 -3.01 22.03
N ARG A 49 -21.61 -2.59 21.24
CA ARG A 49 -22.00 -3.31 20.01
C ARG A 49 -20.92 -3.27 18.94
N VAL A 50 -20.23 -2.13 18.82
CA VAL A 50 -19.06 -2.00 17.94
C VAL A 50 -17.94 -2.93 18.41
N ILE A 51 -17.61 -2.93 19.70
CA ILE A 51 -16.61 -3.82 20.28
C ILE A 51 -16.96 -5.30 20.05
N ASP A 52 -18.21 -5.68 20.26
CA ASP A 52 -18.70 -7.05 20.03
C ASP A 52 -18.57 -7.48 18.56
N ALA A 53 -18.89 -6.58 17.62
CA ALA A 53 -18.67 -6.83 16.20
C ALA A 53 -17.18 -6.98 15.86
N LEU A 54 -16.33 -6.10 16.39
CA LEU A 54 -14.89 -6.11 16.13
C LEU A 54 -14.17 -7.36 16.67
N ARG A 55 -14.72 -8.02 17.70
CA ARG A 55 -14.19 -9.29 18.23
C ARG A 55 -14.45 -10.49 17.32
N GLN A 56 -15.34 -10.36 16.35
CA GLN A 56 -15.72 -11.45 15.43
C GLN A 56 -14.99 -11.36 14.08
N VAL A 57 -14.35 -10.22 13.78
CA VAL A 57 -13.66 -10.01 12.51
C VAL A 57 -12.17 -10.36 12.61
N GLU A 58 -11.65 -10.87 11.51
CA GLU A 58 -10.23 -11.08 11.28
C GLU A 58 -9.82 -10.27 10.04
N GLY A 59 -8.62 -9.70 10.07
CA GLY A 59 -8.05 -8.94 8.96
C GLY A 59 -7.59 -7.55 9.38
N ALA A 60 -7.31 -6.72 8.39
CA ALA A 60 -6.83 -5.36 8.60
C ALA A 60 -7.97 -4.35 8.48
N TYR A 61 -8.03 -3.39 9.40
CA TYR A 61 -9.03 -2.34 9.33
C TYR A 61 -8.62 -1.08 10.08
N SER A 62 -8.82 0.05 9.42
CA SER A 62 -9.08 1.34 10.05
C SER A 62 -10.52 1.72 9.75
N LEU A 63 -11.30 1.91 10.80
CA LEU A 63 -12.74 2.06 10.74
C LEU A 63 -13.14 3.43 11.29
N VAL A 64 -14.02 4.13 10.58
CA VAL A 64 -14.72 5.29 11.11
C VAL A 64 -16.21 5.01 11.08
N ALA A 65 -16.88 5.09 12.22
CA ALA A 65 -18.32 4.94 12.34
C ALA A 65 -18.95 6.18 12.98
N MET A 66 -20.13 6.56 12.49
CA MET A 66 -20.84 7.74 12.97
C MET A 66 -22.29 7.41 13.32
N THR A 67 -22.70 7.88 14.49
CA THR A 67 -24.08 7.93 14.97
C THR A 67 -24.54 9.38 15.08
N ARG A 68 -25.76 9.63 15.59
CA ARG A 68 -26.24 11.01 15.80
C ARG A 68 -25.37 11.80 16.78
N GLU A 69 -24.79 11.14 17.77
CA GLU A 69 -24.13 11.79 18.92
C GLU A 69 -22.63 11.47 19.05
N LYS A 70 -22.12 10.53 18.25
CA LYS A 70 -20.76 9.99 18.39
C LYS A 70 -20.11 9.74 17.04
N LEU A 71 -18.84 10.12 16.95
CA LEU A 71 -17.88 9.67 15.93
C LEU A 71 -16.94 8.65 16.59
N ILE A 72 -16.76 7.50 15.97
CA ILE A 72 -15.98 6.38 16.50
C ILE A 72 -14.87 6.09 15.50
N GLY A 73 -13.62 6.09 15.96
CA GLY A 73 -12.44 5.67 15.20
C GLY A 73 -11.87 4.38 15.78
N VAL A 74 -11.49 3.43 14.93
CA VAL A 74 -10.93 2.15 15.38
C VAL A 74 -9.78 1.74 14.48
N ARG A 75 -8.70 1.25 15.08
CA ARG A 75 -7.61 0.58 14.37
C ARG A 75 -7.55 -0.89 14.81
N ASP A 76 -7.30 -1.80 13.86
CA ASP A 76 -7.20 -3.23 14.15
C ASP A 76 -6.09 -3.54 15.19
N PRO A 77 -6.14 -4.67 15.91
CA PRO A 77 -5.22 -4.97 17.01
C PRO A 77 -3.74 -4.93 16.64
N MET A 78 -3.39 -5.20 15.37
CA MET A 78 -2.02 -5.17 14.87
C MET A 78 -1.67 -3.85 14.19
N GLY A 79 -2.64 -2.95 14.00
CA GLY A 79 -2.43 -1.61 13.46
C GLY A 79 -2.02 -1.61 11.99
N VAL A 80 -2.50 -2.54 11.16
CA VAL A 80 -1.98 -2.75 9.80
C VAL A 80 -2.22 -1.54 8.89
N ARG A 81 -3.40 -0.92 8.98
CA ARG A 81 -3.75 0.31 8.23
C ARG A 81 -3.58 1.55 9.11
N PRO A 82 -3.21 2.71 8.54
CA PRO A 82 -3.03 3.95 9.30
C PRO A 82 -4.39 4.60 9.62
N LEU A 83 -4.44 5.25 10.79
CA LEU A 83 -5.54 6.11 11.23
C LEU A 83 -4.97 7.17 12.18
N VAL A 84 -5.18 8.44 11.87
CA VAL A 84 -4.68 9.57 12.65
C VAL A 84 -5.83 10.41 13.21
N LEU A 85 -5.60 10.97 14.40
CA LEU A 85 -6.46 11.94 15.04
C LEU A 85 -5.88 13.34 14.83
N GLY A 86 -6.71 14.24 14.31
CA GLY A 86 -6.42 15.67 14.20
C GLY A 86 -7.45 16.52 14.93
N ARG A 87 -7.19 17.83 15.00
CA ARG A 87 -8.06 18.82 15.62
C ARG A 87 -8.17 20.06 14.74
N ILE A 88 -9.40 20.53 14.52
CA ILE A 88 -9.71 21.83 13.89
C ILE A 88 -10.51 22.61 14.92
N ASP A 89 -9.99 23.74 15.40
CA ASP A 89 -10.59 24.52 16.48
C ASP A 89 -10.95 23.64 17.69
N ASP A 90 -12.24 23.51 18.02
CA ASP A 90 -12.75 22.63 19.09
C ASP A 90 -13.30 21.29 18.60
N SER A 91 -13.12 20.97 17.31
CA SER A 91 -13.57 19.74 16.67
C SER A 91 -12.43 18.75 16.42
N TYR A 92 -12.75 17.47 16.43
CA TYR A 92 -11.80 16.41 16.13
C TYR A 92 -12.04 15.81 14.74
N VAL A 93 -10.96 15.42 14.08
CA VAL A 93 -10.96 14.85 12.72
C VAL A 93 -10.24 13.51 12.75
N LEU A 94 -10.77 12.54 12.01
CA LEU A 94 -10.12 11.26 11.76
C LEU A 94 -9.77 11.16 10.28
N ALA A 95 -8.56 10.73 9.97
CA ALA A 95 -8.10 10.52 8.60
C ALA A 95 -7.17 9.32 8.51
N SER A 96 -7.05 8.70 7.34
CA SER A 96 -6.04 7.64 7.14
C SER A 96 -4.61 8.21 7.20
N GLU A 97 -4.39 9.44 6.77
CA GLU A 97 -3.06 10.06 6.65
C GLU A 97 -3.09 11.53 7.09
N THR A 98 -1.96 12.05 7.60
CA THR A 98 -1.86 13.45 8.06
C THR A 98 -2.01 14.46 6.93
N CYS A 99 -1.69 14.08 5.70
CA CYS A 99 -1.78 14.99 4.57
C CYS A 99 -3.22 15.47 4.28
N ALA A 100 -4.23 14.75 4.77
CA ALA A 100 -5.62 15.18 4.80
C ALA A 100 -5.91 16.17 5.93
N LEU A 101 -5.21 16.08 7.07
CA LEU A 101 -5.27 17.08 8.14
C LEU A 101 -4.70 18.41 7.63
N ASP A 102 -3.52 18.37 7.03
CA ASP A 102 -2.79 19.57 6.54
C ASP A 102 -3.63 20.38 5.54
N ILE A 103 -4.22 19.72 4.54
CA ILE A 103 -5.05 20.38 3.51
C ILE A 103 -6.29 21.06 4.11
N ASN A 104 -6.82 20.52 5.20
CA ASN A 104 -8.01 21.07 5.87
C ASN A 104 -7.65 22.02 7.02
N GLY A 105 -6.36 22.33 7.25
CA GLY A 105 -5.91 23.18 8.34
C GLY A 105 -6.10 22.56 9.74
N ALA A 106 -6.14 21.22 9.83
CA ALA A 106 -6.22 20.51 11.09
C ALA A 106 -4.83 20.28 11.69
N GLU A 107 -4.70 20.53 12.99
CA GLU A 107 -3.51 20.18 13.75
C GLU A 107 -3.46 18.66 13.97
N PHE A 108 -2.32 18.04 13.71
CA PHE A 108 -2.09 16.65 14.07
C PHE A 108 -2.01 16.49 15.59
N VAL A 109 -2.77 15.53 16.13
CA VAL A 109 -2.76 15.21 17.56
C VAL A 109 -1.89 13.98 17.83
N ARG A 110 -2.21 12.86 17.18
CA ARG A 110 -1.45 11.58 17.25
C ARG A 110 -2.02 10.54 16.28
N ASP A 111 -1.26 9.48 16.04
CA ASP A 111 -1.80 8.23 15.52
C ASP A 111 -2.81 7.60 16.50
N VAL A 112 -3.86 6.97 15.96
CA VAL A 112 -4.71 6.03 16.71
C VAL A 112 -3.88 4.76 16.91
N ALA A 113 -3.77 4.31 18.15
CA ALA A 113 -2.91 3.18 18.50
C ALA A 113 -3.50 1.85 17.98
N PRO A 114 -2.65 0.84 17.71
CA PRO A 114 -3.11 -0.51 17.38
C PRO A 114 -4.08 -1.07 18.43
N GLY A 115 -5.25 -1.54 17.99
CA GLY A 115 -6.32 -2.02 18.88
C GLY A 115 -7.03 -0.93 19.68
N GLU A 116 -6.78 0.34 19.39
CA GLU A 116 -7.50 1.44 20.03
C GLU A 116 -8.84 1.70 19.35
N LEU A 117 -9.87 1.89 20.17
CA LEU A 117 -11.15 2.45 19.80
C LEU A 117 -11.28 3.81 20.48
N ILE A 118 -11.39 4.88 19.69
CA ILE A 118 -11.69 6.22 20.19
C ILE A 118 -13.15 6.58 19.94
N VAL A 119 -13.77 7.23 20.91
CA VAL A 119 -15.12 7.78 20.83
C VAL A 119 -15.03 9.29 21.02
N ILE A 120 -15.43 10.03 20.00
CA ILE A 120 -15.52 11.48 19.99
C ILE A 120 -16.99 11.84 20.16
N ASP A 121 -17.31 12.58 21.22
CA ASP A 121 -18.64 13.13 21.46
C ASP A 121 -18.56 14.56 21.99
N LYS A 122 -19.69 15.13 22.43
CA LYS A 122 -19.77 16.50 22.97
C LYS A 122 -18.85 16.77 24.18
N ASN A 123 -18.34 15.73 24.85
CA ASN A 123 -17.44 15.85 25.99
C ASN A 123 -15.96 15.69 25.58
N GLY A 124 -15.66 15.49 24.30
CA GLY A 124 -14.32 15.31 23.76
C GLY A 124 -14.01 13.86 23.36
N VAL A 125 -12.74 13.48 23.45
CA VAL A 125 -12.22 12.17 23.02
C VAL A 125 -12.09 11.22 24.22
N ASN A 126 -12.69 10.05 24.12
CA ASN A 126 -12.50 8.94 25.05
C ASN A 126 -11.82 7.78 24.32
N SER A 127 -10.82 7.16 24.94
CA SER A 127 -10.07 6.04 24.37
C SER A 127 -10.38 4.74 25.11
N PHE A 128 -10.50 3.65 24.36
CA PHE A 128 -10.74 2.30 24.83
C PHE A 128 -9.78 1.33 24.15
N THR A 129 -9.28 0.34 24.89
CA THR A 129 -8.45 -0.76 24.37
C THR A 129 -9.16 -2.09 24.61
N PRO A 130 -10.18 -2.45 23.80
CA PRO A 130 -11.06 -3.58 24.08
C PRO A 130 -10.49 -4.95 23.71
N PHE A 131 -9.30 -4.98 23.11
CA PHE A 131 -8.62 -6.17 22.61
C PHE A 131 -7.41 -6.54 23.46
N VAL A 132 -6.98 -7.80 23.35
CA VAL A 132 -5.70 -8.24 23.89
C VAL A 132 -4.58 -7.57 23.09
N PRO A 133 -3.59 -6.91 23.73
CA PRO A 133 -2.46 -6.30 23.03
C PRO A 133 -1.78 -7.31 22.10
N GLN A 134 -1.50 -6.87 20.88
CA GLN A 134 -0.78 -7.65 19.85
C GLN A 134 0.49 -6.90 19.42
N PRO A 135 1.52 -7.63 18.94
CA PRO A 135 2.62 -7.00 18.24
C PRO A 135 2.13 -6.20 17.04
N THR A 136 2.68 -5.01 16.85
CA THR A 136 2.35 -4.15 15.72
C THR A 136 2.85 -4.75 14.42
N LYS A 137 2.04 -4.65 13.36
CA LYS A 137 2.34 -5.14 12.01
C LYS A 137 1.89 -4.11 10.98
N PHE A 138 2.29 -2.86 11.18
CA PHE A 138 1.99 -1.78 10.25
C PHE A 138 2.42 -2.16 8.82
N CYS A 139 1.64 -1.78 7.82
CA CYS A 139 1.95 -2.14 6.45
C CYS A 139 3.16 -1.35 5.94
N ILE A 140 4.29 -2.03 5.73
CA ILE A 140 5.50 -1.39 5.21
C ILE A 140 5.32 -0.81 3.80
N PHE A 141 4.32 -1.32 3.06
CA PHE A 141 3.98 -0.85 1.71
C PHE A 141 3.38 0.57 1.70
N GLU A 142 2.88 1.05 2.85
CA GLU A 142 2.49 2.46 3.01
C GLU A 142 3.69 3.37 2.80
N TYR A 143 4.85 3.02 3.39
CA TYR A 143 6.09 3.76 3.22
C TYR A 143 6.67 3.62 1.82
N ILE A 144 6.61 2.42 1.22
CA ILE A 144 7.19 2.16 -0.10
C ILE A 144 6.44 2.92 -1.19
N TYR A 145 5.11 2.89 -1.17
CA TYR A 145 4.31 3.31 -2.33
C TYR A 145 3.00 4.04 -1.98
N PHE A 146 2.22 3.50 -1.04
CA PHE A 146 0.79 3.82 -0.97
C PHE A 146 0.49 5.19 -0.35
N ALA A 147 1.17 5.54 0.76
CA ALA A 147 0.97 6.82 1.44
C ALA A 147 1.54 7.98 0.62
N ARG A 148 1.00 9.19 0.81
CA ARG A 148 1.51 10.39 0.15
C ARG A 148 2.86 10.80 0.78
N PRO A 149 3.86 11.25 0.00
CA PRO A 149 5.18 11.58 0.55
C PRO A 149 5.19 12.66 1.64
N ASP A 150 4.25 13.60 1.62
CA ASP A 150 4.05 14.64 2.63
C ASP A 150 3.27 14.17 3.87
N SER A 151 2.83 12.91 3.91
CA SER A 151 2.23 12.32 5.11
C SER A 151 3.29 11.93 6.14
N ASN A 152 2.93 12.06 7.41
CA ASN A 152 3.53 11.32 8.50
C ASN A 152 2.55 10.21 8.88
N VAL A 153 2.99 8.96 8.87
CA VAL A 153 2.15 7.81 9.27
C VAL A 153 2.93 6.98 10.26
N ASP A 154 2.30 6.52 11.34
CA ASP A 154 2.92 5.67 12.36
C ASP A 154 4.26 6.24 12.88
N GLY A 155 4.30 7.56 13.05
CA GLY A 155 5.45 8.30 13.56
C GLY A 155 6.57 8.63 12.56
N LEU A 156 6.50 8.17 11.30
CA LEU A 156 7.54 8.41 10.30
C LEU A 156 7.05 9.25 9.11
N ASN A 157 7.92 10.13 8.62
CA ASN A 157 7.67 10.90 7.40
C ASN A 157 7.91 10.02 6.15
N VAL A 158 6.92 9.93 5.28
CA VAL A 158 6.96 9.03 4.11
C VAL A 158 8.04 9.43 3.11
N TYR A 159 8.21 10.73 2.82
CA TYR A 159 9.26 11.21 1.91
C TYR A 159 10.66 10.85 2.43
N GLN A 160 10.92 11.09 3.73
CA GLN A 160 12.20 10.79 4.35
C GLN A 160 12.50 9.29 4.30
N VAL A 161 11.52 8.44 4.62
CA VAL A 161 11.68 6.98 4.55
C VAL A 161 12.02 6.55 3.13
N ARG A 162 11.27 7.01 2.11
CA ARG A 162 11.56 6.64 0.70
C ARG A 162 12.95 7.08 0.26
N LYS A 163 13.39 8.25 0.71
CA LYS A 163 14.74 8.73 0.45
C LYS A 163 15.79 7.82 1.08
N GLU A 164 15.60 7.39 2.33
CA GLU A 164 16.51 6.44 2.97
C GLU A 164 16.50 5.05 2.30
N ILE A 165 15.33 4.57 1.83
CA ILE A 165 15.26 3.34 1.02
C ILE A 165 16.14 3.48 -0.23
N GLY A 166 16.12 4.63 -0.88
CA GLY A 166 17.01 4.94 -2.01
C GLY A 166 18.49 4.89 -1.65
N ALA A 167 18.88 5.47 -0.51
CA ALA A 167 20.25 5.45 -0.01
C ALA A 167 20.72 4.03 0.31
N GLU A 168 19.93 3.25 1.04
CA GLU A 168 20.21 1.84 1.32
C GLU A 168 20.36 1.01 0.04
N LEU A 169 19.51 1.25 -0.95
CA LEU A 169 19.60 0.61 -2.26
C LEU A 169 20.90 0.94 -3.00
N ALA A 170 21.42 2.17 -2.88
CA ALA A 170 22.72 2.56 -3.41
C ALA A 170 23.89 1.88 -2.67
N ARG A 171 23.81 1.74 -1.34
CA ARG A 171 24.81 1.02 -0.53
C ARG A 171 24.87 -0.46 -0.90
N GLU A 172 23.73 -1.10 -1.12
CA GLU A 172 23.64 -2.53 -1.43
C GLU A 172 23.95 -2.87 -2.89
N SER A 173 23.54 -1.99 -3.82
CA SER A 173 23.52 -2.30 -5.26
C SER A 173 24.00 -1.15 -6.15
N GLY A 174 24.88 -0.31 -5.60
CA GLY A 174 25.60 0.76 -6.31
C GLY A 174 26.26 0.27 -7.60
N ILE A 175 26.20 1.09 -8.64
CA ILE A 175 26.83 0.79 -9.93
C ILE A 175 27.40 2.08 -10.54
N GLU A 176 28.50 1.97 -11.26
CA GLU A 176 29.01 3.11 -12.04
C GLU A 176 28.06 3.41 -13.20
N ALA A 177 27.45 4.59 -13.15
CA ALA A 177 26.56 5.08 -14.18
C ALA A 177 26.71 6.60 -14.30
N ASP A 178 26.03 7.19 -15.29
CA ASP A 178 26.19 8.60 -15.61
C ASP A 178 25.03 9.47 -15.09
N VAL A 179 23.87 8.85 -14.83
CA VAL A 179 22.65 9.55 -14.39
C VAL A 179 21.70 8.63 -13.63
N VAL A 180 21.07 9.14 -12.58
CA VAL A 180 19.95 8.52 -11.87
C VAL A 180 18.65 9.14 -12.38
N VAL A 181 17.72 8.31 -12.82
CA VAL A 181 16.43 8.74 -13.39
C VAL A 181 15.30 8.04 -12.64
N PRO A 182 14.33 8.77 -12.06
CA PRO A 182 13.16 8.16 -11.46
C PRO A 182 12.13 7.73 -12.50
N VAL A 183 11.35 6.71 -12.17
CA VAL A 183 10.01 6.50 -12.73
C VAL A 183 9.02 7.39 -11.97
N PRO A 184 8.47 8.44 -12.60
CA PRO A 184 7.58 9.36 -11.91
C PRO A 184 6.15 8.80 -11.75
N ASP A 185 5.45 9.11 -10.66
CA ASP A 185 5.88 10.02 -9.57
C ASP A 185 6.46 9.28 -8.34
N SER A 186 6.15 8.00 -8.19
CA SER A 186 6.39 7.22 -6.97
C SER A 186 7.88 6.95 -6.71
N GLY A 187 8.68 6.72 -7.75
CA GLY A 187 10.12 6.46 -7.62
C GLY A 187 10.98 7.70 -7.33
N VAL A 188 10.39 8.91 -7.34
CA VAL A 188 11.16 10.16 -7.24
C VAL A 188 11.94 10.29 -5.93
N PRO A 189 11.35 10.10 -4.72
CA PRO A 189 12.10 10.28 -3.48
C PRO A 189 13.23 9.24 -3.32
N ALA A 190 12.98 7.99 -3.71
CA ALA A 190 14.01 6.94 -3.69
C ALA A 190 15.14 7.24 -4.67
N ALA A 191 14.85 7.80 -5.84
CA ALA A 191 15.87 8.21 -6.79
C ALA A 191 16.73 9.37 -6.27
N ILE A 192 16.13 10.33 -5.56
CA ILE A 192 16.86 11.40 -4.89
C ILE A 192 17.82 10.80 -3.85
N GLY A 193 17.34 9.89 -3.01
CA GLY A 193 18.17 9.22 -2.01
C GLY A 193 19.32 8.40 -2.61
N TYR A 194 19.03 7.65 -3.67
CA TYR A 194 20.05 6.87 -4.38
C TYR A 194 21.12 7.78 -4.99
N ALA A 195 20.72 8.88 -5.63
CA ALA A 195 21.64 9.84 -6.24
C ALA A 195 22.54 10.53 -5.21
N GLU A 196 21.97 10.96 -4.08
CA GLU A 196 22.74 11.58 -3.00
C GLU A 196 23.76 10.62 -2.38
N GLU A 197 23.39 9.36 -2.15
CA GLU A 197 24.30 8.35 -1.58
C GLU A 197 25.38 7.90 -2.57
N SER A 198 25.01 7.69 -3.84
CA SER A 198 25.95 7.22 -4.88
C SER A 198 26.84 8.33 -5.46
N GLY A 199 26.46 9.60 -5.30
CA GLY A 199 27.11 10.75 -5.94
C GLY A 199 26.82 10.89 -7.44
N ILE A 200 25.94 10.05 -8.01
CA ILE A 200 25.55 10.11 -9.43
C ILE A 200 24.49 11.21 -9.60
N PRO A 201 24.59 12.10 -10.61
CA PRO A 201 23.61 13.16 -10.82
C PRO A 201 22.18 12.64 -11.01
N PHE A 202 21.22 13.26 -10.32
CA PHE A 202 19.79 13.04 -10.52
C PHE A 202 19.28 13.89 -11.68
N GLU A 203 18.53 13.28 -12.61
CA GLU A 203 17.89 13.99 -13.71
C GLU A 203 16.47 13.50 -13.99
N LEU A 204 15.63 14.42 -14.48
CA LEU A 204 14.29 14.09 -14.97
C LEU A 204 14.34 13.55 -16.40
N GLY A 205 14.92 12.36 -16.54
CA GLY A 205 14.99 11.62 -17.81
C GLY A 205 13.64 11.09 -18.30
N ILE A 206 12.66 10.96 -17.42
CA ILE A 206 11.27 10.59 -17.74
C ILE A 206 10.33 11.64 -17.18
N ILE A 207 9.42 12.13 -18.02
CA ILE A 207 8.40 13.12 -17.66
C ILE A 207 7.03 12.45 -17.67
N ARG A 208 6.30 12.55 -16.55
CA ARG A 208 4.90 12.15 -16.47
C ARG A 208 4.04 13.18 -17.19
N ASN A 209 3.13 12.72 -18.04
CA ASN A 209 2.12 13.56 -18.64
C ASN A 209 0.96 13.78 -17.65
N HIS A 210 0.79 15.02 -17.19
CA HIS A 210 -0.23 15.40 -16.21
C HIS A 210 -1.66 15.42 -16.79
N TYR A 211 -1.82 15.37 -18.11
CA TYR A 211 -3.12 15.52 -18.78
C TYR A 211 -3.75 14.19 -19.22
N VAL A 212 -3.17 13.06 -18.81
CA VAL A 212 -3.71 11.73 -19.14
C VAL A 212 -4.78 11.35 -18.11
N GLY A 213 -6.04 11.53 -18.49
CA GLY A 213 -7.20 10.99 -17.76
C GLY A 213 -7.40 9.48 -17.99
N ARG A 214 -8.42 8.90 -17.37
CA ARG A 214 -8.88 7.54 -17.70
C ARG A 214 -9.45 7.57 -19.13
N THR A 215 -8.75 7.02 -20.11
CA THR A 215 -9.28 6.83 -21.47
C THR A 215 -10.40 5.79 -21.42
N PHE A 216 -11.65 6.24 -21.56
CA PHE A 216 -12.84 5.41 -21.29
C PHE A 216 -13.30 4.54 -22.47
N ILE A 217 -12.82 4.78 -23.70
CA ILE A 217 -13.10 3.94 -24.87
C ILE A 217 -11.90 4.06 -25.83
N GLU A 218 -11.14 2.98 -26.04
CA GLU A 218 -10.20 2.92 -27.17
C GLU A 218 -10.45 1.64 -27.99
N PRO A 219 -10.94 1.77 -29.24
CA PRO A 219 -11.20 0.63 -30.10
C PRO A 219 -9.88 0.22 -30.76
N THR A 220 -9.40 -0.98 -30.41
CA THR A 220 -8.33 -1.80 -31.03
C THR A 220 -7.05 -2.02 -30.19
N GLN A 221 -6.58 -3.28 -30.23
CA GLN A 221 -5.45 -3.83 -29.49
C GLN A 221 -4.10 -3.16 -29.84
N GLN A 222 -4.00 -2.53 -31.04
CA GLN A 222 -2.82 -1.79 -31.50
C GLN A 222 -2.59 -0.49 -30.70
N ILE A 223 -3.64 0.17 -30.18
CA ILE A 223 -3.53 1.44 -29.44
C ILE A 223 -3.24 1.19 -27.95
N ARG A 224 -3.58 0.01 -27.41
CA ARG A 224 -3.32 -0.34 -26.00
C ARG A 224 -1.83 -0.35 -25.64
N ASN A 225 -0.94 -0.57 -26.62
CA ASN A 225 0.51 -0.47 -26.44
C ASN A 225 1.03 0.98 -26.36
N LEU A 226 0.26 1.98 -26.81
CA LEU A 226 0.57 3.40 -26.61
C LEU A 226 0.28 3.89 -25.18
N GLY A 227 -0.43 3.13 -24.35
CA GLY A 227 -0.86 3.56 -23.01
C GLY A 227 0.27 4.05 -22.08
N VAL A 228 1.49 3.49 -22.18
CA VAL A 228 2.65 3.99 -21.41
C VAL A 228 3.26 5.22 -22.07
N LYS A 229 3.37 5.27 -23.41
CA LYS A 229 3.81 6.47 -24.15
C LYS A 229 2.88 7.67 -23.93
N LEU A 230 1.60 7.42 -23.68
CA LEU A 230 0.65 8.48 -23.34
C LEU A 230 0.97 9.07 -21.95
N LYS A 231 1.32 8.21 -20.98
CA LYS A 231 1.57 8.57 -19.57
C LYS A 231 2.97 9.10 -19.29
N HIS A 232 3.98 8.61 -20.00
CA HIS A 232 5.39 8.89 -19.75
C HIS A 232 6.11 9.21 -21.05
N ASN A 233 6.97 10.23 -21.03
CA ASN A 233 7.81 10.62 -22.15
C ASN A 233 9.26 10.68 -21.73
N ALA A 234 10.16 10.10 -22.53
CA ALA A 234 11.58 10.16 -22.30
C ALA A 234 12.17 11.50 -22.77
N ASN A 235 13.01 12.10 -21.94
CA ASN A 235 13.80 13.28 -22.27
C ASN A 235 15.15 12.84 -22.88
N GLY A 236 15.13 12.60 -24.19
CA GLY A 236 16.28 12.02 -24.90
C GLY A 236 17.59 12.80 -24.77
N GLN A 237 17.55 14.12 -24.57
CA GLN A 237 18.78 14.92 -24.38
C GLN A 237 19.57 14.52 -23.13
N TYR A 238 18.87 14.06 -22.08
CA TYR A 238 19.48 13.66 -20.82
C TYR A 238 19.78 12.15 -20.75
N LEU A 239 19.26 11.37 -21.71
CA LEU A 239 19.41 9.91 -21.75
C LEU A 239 20.41 9.44 -22.81
N LYS A 240 20.58 10.19 -23.91
CA LYS A 240 21.37 9.77 -25.05
C LYS A 240 22.84 9.53 -24.69
N ASP A 241 23.35 8.36 -25.08
CA ASP A 241 24.72 7.89 -24.87
C ASP A 241 25.11 7.75 -23.38
N LYS A 242 24.13 7.71 -22.45
CA LYS A 242 24.35 7.57 -21.00
C LYS A 242 24.07 6.16 -20.49
N ARG A 243 24.79 5.76 -19.45
CA ARG A 243 24.44 4.65 -18.55
C ARG A 243 23.47 5.17 -17.49
N VAL A 244 22.25 4.64 -17.47
CA VAL A 244 21.14 5.16 -16.68
C VAL A 244 20.85 4.21 -15.53
N VAL A 245 20.83 4.71 -14.29
CA VAL A 245 20.20 4.02 -13.17
C VAL A 245 18.73 4.43 -13.13
N LEU A 246 17.85 3.49 -13.46
CA LEU A 246 16.41 3.71 -13.48
C LEU A 246 15.81 3.21 -12.16
N ILE A 247 15.21 4.12 -11.39
CA ILE A 247 14.64 3.83 -10.06
C ILE A 247 13.13 3.74 -10.14
N ASP A 248 12.55 2.64 -9.68
CA ASP A 248 11.10 2.45 -9.57
C ASP A 248 10.75 1.91 -8.17
N ASP A 249 9.51 2.10 -7.72
CA ASP A 249 9.11 1.70 -6.37
C ASP A 249 8.98 0.18 -6.21
N SER A 250 8.37 -0.48 -7.21
CA SER A 250 8.04 -1.89 -7.14
C SER A 250 7.81 -2.50 -8.53
N ILE A 251 7.90 -3.83 -8.60
CA ILE A 251 7.55 -4.59 -9.80
C ILE A 251 6.47 -5.62 -9.44
N VAL A 252 5.27 -5.43 -9.99
CA VAL A 252 4.15 -6.37 -9.81
C VAL A 252 4.07 -7.34 -10.99
N ARG A 253 3.55 -6.91 -12.15
CA ARG A 253 3.43 -7.72 -13.37
C ARG A 253 4.59 -7.52 -14.37
N GLY A 254 5.45 -6.53 -14.14
CA GLY A 254 6.59 -6.18 -14.99
C GLY A 254 6.29 -5.53 -16.34
N THR A 255 5.03 -5.51 -16.79
CA THR A 255 4.65 -4.94 -18.09
C THR A 255 4.91 -3.45 -18.21
N THR A 256 4.77 -2.69 -17.11
CA THR A 256 5.14 -1.27 -17.06
C THR A 256 6.64 -1.11 -17.14
N SER A 257 7.39 -1.85 -16.31
CA SER A 257 8.86 -1.81 -16.26
C SER A 257 9.50 -2.09 -17.62
N MET A 258 9.03 -3.13 -18.32
CA MET A 258 9.47 -3.47 -19.68
C MET A 258 9.28 -2.29 -20.65
N LYS A 259 8.10 -1.67 -20.65
CA LYS A 259 7.80 -0.53 -21.52
C LYS A 259 8.63 0.71 -21.19
N ILE A 260 8.96 0.93 -19.91
CA ILE A 260 9.80 2.05 -19.49
C ILE A 260 11.24 1.81 -19.93
N VAL A 261 11.79 0.61 -19.71
CA VAL A 261 13.15 0.27 -20.16
C VAL A 261 13.27 0.39 -21.68
N ASP A 262 12.29 -0.11 -22.43
CA ASP A 262 12.22 0.06 -23.89
C ASP A 262 12.22 1.54 -24.29
N MET A 263 11.46 2.38 -23.57
CA MET A 263 11.39 3.82 -23.84
C MET A 263 12.74 4.52 -23.58
N VAL A 264 13.40 4.20 -22.47
CA VAL A 264 14.70 4.76 -22.11
C VAL A 264 15.78 4.32 -23.11
N ARG A 265 15.81 3.05 -23.51
CA ARG A 265 16.70 2.56 -24.57
C ARG A 265 16.41 3.23 -25.91
N ALA A 266 15.14 3.37 -26.31
CA ALA A 266 14.75 4.04 -27.55
C ALA A 266 15.12 5.53 -27.56
N ALA A 267 15.26 6.17 -26.40
CA ALA A 267 15.74 7.53 -26.25
C ALA A 267 17.27 7.67 -26.37
N GLY A 268 17.99 6.56 -26.54
CA GLY A 268 19.42 6.51 -26.80
C GLY A 268 20.31 6.15 -25.60
N ALA A 269 19.74 5.65 -24.51
CA ALA A 269 20.54 5.17 -23.37
C ALA A 269 21.44 3.99 -23.79
N LYS A 270 22.70 4.03 -23.36
CA LYS A 270 23.71 2.98 -23.63
C LYS A 270 23.45 1.74 -22.77
N GLU A 271 23.19 1.97 -21.48
CA GLU A 271 22.88 0.96 -20.48
C GLU A 271 21.71 1.44 -19.62
N VAL A 272 20.88 0.51 -19.15
CA VAL A 272 19.74 0.73 -18.26
C VAL A 272 19.84 -0.25 -17.10
N HIS A 273 20.22 0.27 -15.94
CA HIS A 273 20.35 -0.46 -14.68
C HIS A 273 19.12 -0.18 -13.81
N MET A 274 18.23 -1.14 -13.70
CA MET A 274 17.01 -0.97 -12.92
C MET A 274 17.28 -1.25 -11.44
N ARG A 275 16.80 -0.37 -10.56
CA ARG A 275 16.85 -0.56 -9.10
C ARG A 275 15.47 -0.33 -8.51
N ILE A 276 15.03 -1.26 -7.68
CA ILE A 276 13.67 -1.28 -7.14
C ILE A 276 13.71 -1.04 -5.64
N SER A 277 12.96 -0.02 -5.20
CA SER A 277 12.90 0.41 -3.79
C SER A 277 11.91 -0.41 -2.95
N SER A 278 11.71 -1.67 -3.31
CA SER A 278 10.99 -2.68 -2.54
C SER A 278 11.67 -4.03 -2.74
N PRO A 279 11.54 -4.99 -1.80
CA PRO A 279 11.82 -6.39 -2.10
C PRO A 279 10.88 -6.93 -3.20
N PRO A 280 11.18 -8.09 -3.80
CA PRO A 280 10.34 -8.69 -4.83
C PRO A 280 8.95 -9.06 -4.29
N ILE A 281 7.88 -8.61 -4.95
CA ILE A 281 6.49 -8.92 -4.58
C ILE A 281 6.15 -10.32 -5.08
N THR A 282 6.20 -11.31 -4.19
CA THR A 282 6.00 -12.73 -4.49
C THR A 282 4.61 -13.23 -4.06
N HIS A 283 3.93 -12.49 -3.19
CA HIS A 283 2.63 -12.87 -2.64
C HIS A 283 1.59 -11.74 -2.71
N SER A 284 0.32 -12.11 -2.89
CA SER A 284 -0.81 -11.16 -2.87
C SER A 284 -1.07 -10.61 -1.47
N CYS A 285 -1.46 -9.35 -1.35
CA CYS A 285 -1.94 -8.75 -0.11
C CYS A 285 -3.40 -9.17 0.17
N PHE A 286 -3.73 -9.43 1.44
CA PHE A 286 -5.10 -9.69 1.91
C PHE A 286 -5.58 -8.65 2.93
N TYR A 287 -4.88 -7.51 3.02
CA TYR A 287 -5.06 -6.49 4.06
C TYR A 287 -5.42 -5.10 3.51
N GLY A 288 -5.93 -5.03 2.27
CA GLY A 288 -6.50 -3.81 1.68
C GLY A 288 -5.69 -3.16 0.55
N ILE A 289 -4.50 -3.67 0.22
CA ILE A 289 -3.80 -3.26 -1.03
C ILE A 289 -4.28 -4.16 -2.17
N ASP A 290 -4.75 -3.55 -3.25
CA ASP A 290 -5.17 -4.28 -4.46
C ASP A 290 -3.95 -4.85 -5.18
N THR A 291 -3.71 -6.14 -4.99
CA THR A 291 -2.65 -6.89 -5.66
C THR A 291 -3.27 -8.03 -6.46
N PRO A 292 -2.73 -8.36 -7.64
CA PRO A 292 -3.20 -9.50 -8.42
C PRO A 292 -2.90 -10.82 -7.70
N GLU A 293 -3.42 -11.92 -8.24
CA GLU A 293 -3.09 -13.26 -7.73
C GLU A 293 -1.60 -13.54 -7.84
N SER A 294 -1.07 -14.35 -6.91
CA SER A 294 0.34 -14.76 -6.93
C SER A 294 0.80 -15.32 -8.27
N SER A 295 -0.06 -16.00 -9.02
CA SER A 295 0.24 -16.53 -10.36
C SER A 295 0.52 -15.45 -11.42
N GLU A 296 0.02 -14.24 -11.22
CA GLU A 296 0.22 -13.10 -12.13
C GLU A 296 1.42 -12.23 -11.76
N LEU A 297 1.94 -12.37 -10.53
CA LEU A 297 3.14 -11.68 -10.08
C LEU A 297 4.35 -12.15 -10.89
N LEU A 298 5.26 -11.23 -11.21
CA LEU A 298 6.47 -11.57 -11.95
C LEU A 298 7.47 -12.31 -11.05
N ALA A 299 7.68 -11.80 -9.84
CA ALA A 299 8.65 -12.35 -8.89
C ALA A 299 8.25 -13.69 -8.26
N SER A 300 6.97 -14.10 -8.36
CA SER A 300 6.54 -15.43 -7.92
C SER A 300 6.92 -16.55 -8.89
N ARG A 301 7.28 -16.19 -10.14
CA ARG A 301 7.54 -17.15 -11.24
C ARG A 301 8.94 -17.04 -11.82
N MET A 302 9.68 -15.99 -11.47
CA MET A 302 10.98 -15.68 -12.03
C MET A 302 11.95 -15.27 -10.93
N SER A 303 13.19 -15.75 -11.03
CA SER A 303 14.32 -15.21 -10.29
C SER A 303 14.63 -13.78 -10.74
N VAL A 304 15.37 -13.02 -9.93
CA VAL A 304 15.77 -11.63 -10.26
C VAL A 304 16.53 -11.56 -11.58
N GLU A 305 17.37 -12.54 -11.89
CA GLU A 305 18.11 -12.60 -13.17
C GLU A 305 17.15 -12.79 -14.36
N GLU A 306 16.19 -13.70 -14.24
CA GLU A 306 15.16 -13.92 -15.26
C GLU A 306 14.27 -12.70 -15.44
N MET A 307 13.90 -12.03 -14.35
CA MET A 307 13.16 -10.76 -14.38
C MET A 307 13.92 -9.68 -15.14
N GLY A 308 15.22 -9.52 -14.87
CA GLY A 308 16.07 -8.54 -15.57
C GLY A 308 16.09 -8.78 -17.08
N LYS A 309 16.27 -10.04 -17.49
CA LYS A 309 16.21 -10.46 -18.91
C LYS A 309 14.83 -10.21 -19.52
N ALA A 310 13.75 -10.54 -18.81
CA ALA A 310 12.38 -10.36 -19.29
C ALA A 310 12.02 -8.87 -19.46
N ILE A 311 12.51 -8.00 -18.58
CA ILE A 311 12.29 -6.55 -18.63
C ILE A 311 13.19 -5.87 -19.68
N GLY A 312 14.34 -6.48 -20.01
CA GLY A 312 15.32 -5.91 -20.95
C GLY A 312 16.32 -4.95 -20.30
N ALA A 313 16.42 -4.96 -18.96
CA ALA A 313 17.41 -4.17 -18.22
C ALA A 313 18.79 -4.84 -18.28
N ASP A 314 19.87 -4.06 -18.31
CA ASP A 314 21.24 -4.60 -18.26
C ASP A 314 21.56 -5.20 -16.89
N THR A 315 21.06 -4.56 -15.82
CA THR A 315 21.07 -5.13 -14.46
C THR A 315 19.75 -4.82 -13.76
N LEU A 316 19.31 -5.72 -12.88
CA LEU A 316 18.15 -5.52 -12.02
C LEU A 316 18.56 -5.84 -10.58
N SER A 317 18.24 -4.94 -9.65
CA SER A 317 18.41 -5.19 -8.22
C SER A 317 17.23 -4.65 -7.43
N PHE A 318 16.86 -5.36 -6.37
CA PHE A 318 15.85 -4.97 -5.40
C PHE A 318 16.57 -4.65 -4.10
N ILE A 319 16.02 -3.72 -3.30
CA ILE A 319 16.49 -3.56 -1.93
C ILE A 319 16.25 -4.85 -1.15
N SER A 320 17.20 -5.22 -0.28
CA SER A 320 17.03 -6.37 0.61
C SER A 320 15.96 -6.11 1.68
N PHE A 321 15.51 -7.16 2.37
CA PHE A 321 14.68 -6.99 3.55
C PHE A 321 15.39 -6.14 4.60
N ASP A 322 16.65 -6.42 4.90
CA ASP A 322 17.38 -5.69 5.92
C ASP A 322 17.61 -4.22 5.53
N GLY A 323 17.91 -3.94 4.26
CA GLY A 323 18.01 -2.57 3.76
C GLY A 323 16.69 -1.80 3.91
N LEU A 324 15.56 -2.44 3.59
CA LEU A 324 14.25 -1.84 3.80
C LEU A 324 13.97 -1.55 5.29
N TYR A 325 14.35 -2.46 6.18
CA TYR A 325 14.17 -2.29 7.62
C TYR A 325 15.13 -1.24 8.22
N ARG A 326 16.35 -1.12 7.69
CA ARG A 326 17.28 -0.02 8.02
C ARG A 326 16.72 1.33 7.63
N ALA A 327 16.09 1.42 6.46
CA ALA A 327 15.49 2.66 5.99
C ALA A 327 14.32 3.17 6.85
N VAL A 328 13.69 2.31 7.65
CA VAL A 328 12.64 2.66 8.63
C VAL A 328 13.16 2.69 10.07
N GLY A 329 14.49 2.67 10.27
CA GLY A 329 15.12 2.91 11.58
C GLY A 329 15.36 1.67 12.44
N HIS A 330 15.39 0.47 11.85
CA HIS A 330 15.79 -0.76 12.55
C HIS A 330 17.19 -1.23 12.11
N GLU A 331 17.82 -2.15 12.86
CA GLU A 331 19.09 -2.74 12.42
C GLU A 331 18.92 -3.71 11.24
N GLY A 332 17.75 -4.34 11.14
CA GLY A 332 17.38 -5.28 10.10
C GLY A 332 16.00 -5.90 10.37
N ARG A 333 15.57 -6.83 9.52
CA ARG A 333 14.32 -7.58 9.73
C ARG A 333 14.53 -8.61 10.83
N ASN A 334 13.73 -8.57 11.89
CA ASN A 334 13.72 -9.66 12.86
C ASN A 334 13.04 -10.90 12.23
N PRO A 335 13.75 -12.05 12.10
CA PRO A 335 13.21 -13.23 11.45
C PRO A 335 12.11 -13.93 12.26
N ASP A 336 12.14 -13.83 13.59
CA ASP A 336 11.18 -14.49 14.48
C ASP A 336 9.94 -13.61 14.70
N MET A 337 10.12 -12.30 14.77
CA MET A 337 9.06 -11.33 15.00
C MET A 337 9.27 -10.06 14.16
N PRO A 338 8.95 -10.11 12.86
CA PRO A 338 9.11 -8.95 11.97
C PRO A 338 8.39 -7.71 12.50
N GLN A 339 9.03 -6.55 12.47
CA GLN A 339 8.48 -5.32 13.05
C GLN A 339 7.29 -4.75 12.23
N TYR A 340 7.21 -5.09 10.94
CA TYR A 340 6.17 -4.65 10.03
C TYR A 340 5.45 -5.84 9.37
N CYS A 341 4.29 -5.57 8.77
CA CYS A 341 3.69 -6.50 7.82
C CYS A 341 4.42 -6.37 6.47
N ASP A 342 5.21 -7.38 6.13
CA ASP A 342 5.91 -7.53 4.86
C ASP A 342 5.45 -8.77 4.06
N ALA A 343 4.25 -9.28 4.37
CA ALA A 343 3.70 -10.53 3.83
C ALA A 343 3.68 -10.61 2.29
N CYS A 344 3.56 -9.48 1.59
CA CYS A 344 3.62 -9.43 0.13
C CYS A 344 4.99 -9.83 -0.44
N PHE A 345 6.05 -9.75 0.38
CA PHE A 345 7.41 -10.16 0.05
C PHE A 345 7.77 -11.49 0.72
N SER A 346 7.44 -11.66 2.01
CA SER A 346 7.86 -12.81 2.83
C SER A 346 6.91 -14.01 2.76
N GLY A 347 5.63 -13.79 2.46
CA GLY A 347 4.57 -14.80 2.61
C GLY A 347 4.15 -15.06 4.06
N GLU A 348 4.75 -14.36 5.04
CA GLU A 348 4.42 -14.48 6.46
C GLU A 348 3.26 -13.54 6.82
N TYR A 349 2.03 -14.07 6.77
CA TYR A 349 0.82 -13.31 7.09
C TYR A 349 0.61 -13.24 8.61
N PRO A 350 0.67 -12.04 9.23
CA PRO A 350 0.51 -11.89 10.68
C PRO A 350 -0.92 -12.18 11.16
N ILE A 351 -1.92 -12.02 10.29
CA ILE A 351 -3.32 -12.28 10.59
C ILE A 351 -3.78 -13.46 9.74
N ARG A 352 -4.46 -14.40 10.40
CA ARG A 352 -4.99 -15.62 9.79
C ARG A 352 -5.83 -15.33 8.54
N LEU A 353 -5.64 -16.15 7.50
CA LEU A 353 -6.36 -16.02 6.24
C LEU A 353 -7.54 -16.99 6.19
N THR A 354 -8.48 -16.88 7.14
CA THR A 354 -9.56 -17.85 7.36
C THR A 354 -10.33 -18.23 6.09
N ASP A 355 -10.74 -17.25 5.28
CA ASP A 355 -11.48 -17.52 4.05
C ASP A 355 -10.61 -18.24 2.99
N ARG A 356 -9.30 -17.96 2.97
CA ARG A 356 -8.36 -18.63 2.06
C ARG A 356 -8.08 -20.07 2.50
N GLU A 357 -7.94 -20.30 3.80
CA GLU A 357 -7.73 -21.61 4.41
C GLU A 357 -8.95 -22.53 4.24
N ALA A 358 -10.16 -21.96 4.22
CA ALA A 358 -11.41 -22.70 4.01
C ALA A 358 -11.65 -23.19 2.57
N GLY A 359 -10.83 -22.75 1.61
CA GLY A 359 -10.96 -23.09 0.18
C GLY A 359 -11.72 -22.06 -0.64
N PRO A 360 -11.88 -22.27 -1.96
CA PRO A 360 -12.44 -21.26 -2.85
C PRO A 360 -13.88 -20.90 -2.49
N ALA A 361 -14.16 -19.60 -2.42
CA ALA A 361 -15.52 -19.09 -2.25
C ALA A 361 -16.42 -19.61 -3.41
N PRO A 362 -17.66 -20.04 -3.15
CA PRO A 362 -18.56 -20.49 -4.20
C PRO A 362 -18.81 -19.39 -5.23
N THR A 363 -18.81 -19.77 -6.51
CA THR A 363 -18.91 -18.93 -7.72
C THR A 363 -20.11 -17.97 -7.72
N GLN A 364 -21.10 -18.21 -6.87
CA GLN A 364 -22.35 -17.46 -6.77
C GLN A 364 -22.19 -16.02 -6.23
N LEU A 365 -21.00 -15.66 -5.71
CA LEU A 365 -20.68 -14.30 -5.28
C LEU A 365 -20.42 -13.32 -6.43
N SER A 366 -20.24 -13.81 -7.67
CA SER A 366 -19.91 -12.95 -8.83
C SER A 366 -21.14 -12.31 -9.51
N LEU A 367 -22.20 -11.98 -8.78
CA LEU A 367 -23.37 -11.26 -9.34
C LEU A 367 -23.00 -9.89 -9.96
N LEU A 368 -21.75 -9.44 -9.78
CA LEU A 368 -21.15 -8.26 -10.40
C LEU A 368 -19.83 -8.54 -11.16
N LYS A 369 -19.61 -9.75 -11.72
CA LYS A 369 -18.82 -9.81 -12.96
C LYS A 369 -19.67 -9.15 -14.04
N THR A 370 -19.61 -7.83 -14.10
CA THR A 370 -20.20 -7.02 -15.17
C THR A 370 -19.85 -7.67 -16.49
N ARG A 371 -20.87 -8.16 -17.19
CA ARG A 371 -20.80 -8.34 -18.64
C ARG A 371 -20.35 -6.99 -19.21
N GLY A 372 -19.15 -6.94 -19.73
CA GLY A 372 -18.52 -5.81 -20.38
C GLY A 372 -17.29 -6.27 -21.11
#